data_AF-A0A1M5SAV5-F1
#
_entry.id   AF-A0A1M5SAV5-F1
#
_cell.length_a   1.000
_cell.length_b   1.000
_cell.length_c   1.000
_cell.angle_alpha   90.00
_cell.angle_beta   90.00
_cell.angle_gamma   90.00
#
_symmetry.space_group_name_H-M   'P 1'
#
loop_
_entity.id
_entity.type
_entity.pdbx_description
1 polymer ?
#
loop_
_entity_poly.entity_id
_entity_poly.type
_entity_poly.pdbx_seq_one_letter_code
_entity_poly.pdbx_strand_id
1 'polypeptide(L)'
;MFRLTLAALISLASPAVADRIIADANCAPTEIDLRFNCEFNLTQNGVPVEGASFTIKPDMPSMPMAHNIPPVPADITERPGAYVAVLDLQMLGDWTLTLDVSAPRRDRIVLSQIFDDAASDHLPTEHSGHSSD
;
A
#
# COMPACT_ATOMS: atom_id res chain seq x y z
N MET A 1 -57.52 -14.05 28.74
CA MET A 1 -56.11 -13.65 28.95
C MET A 1 -55.30 -14.12 27.75
N PHE A 2 -54.95 -13.22 26.84
CA PHE A 2 -54.20 -13.53 25.61
C PHE A 2 -52.75 -13.09 25.82
N ARG A 3 -51.80 -14.03 25.85
CA ARG A 3 -50.36 -13.74 25.93
C ARG A 3 -49.83 -13.58 24.50
N LEU A 4 -49.54 -12.35 24.07
CA LEU A 4 -48.75 -12.10 22.87
C LEU A 4 -47.27 -12.34 23.20
N THR A 5 -46.70 -13.43 22.70
CA THR A 5 -45.25 -13.64 22.66
C THR A 5 -44.69 -12.90 21.45
N LEU A 6 -44.03 -11.77 21.68
CA LEU A 6 -43.32 -11.00 20.67
C LEU A 6 -41.97 -11.68 20.39
N ALA A 7 -41.87 -12.41 19.27
CA ALA A 7 -40.61 -12.99 18.82
C ALA A 7 -39.75 -11.89 18.20
N ALA A 8 -38.68 -11.50 18.90
CA ALA A 8 -37.69 -10.55 18.38
C ALA A 8 -36.81 -11.26 17.34
N LEU A 9 -37.01 -10.92 16.05
CA LEU A 9 -36.05 -11.27 14.99
C LEU A 9 -34.80 -10.40 15.17
N ILE A 10 -33.73 -11.00 15.70
CA ILE A 10 -32.41 -10.39 15.72
C ILE A 10 -31.78 -10.64 14.36
N SER A 11 -31.83 -9.65 13.47
CA SER A 11 -31.13 -9.68 12.19
C SER A 11 -29.62 -9.62 12.43
N LEU A 12 -28.94 -10.76 12.27
CA LEU A 12 -27.49 -10.83 12.19
C LEU A 12 -27.03 -10.25 10.84
N ALA A 13 -26.84 -8.93 10.79
CA ALA A 13 -26.18 -8.30 9.65
C ALA A 13 -24.68 -8.63 9.72
N SER A 14 -24.22 -9.57 8.90
CA SER A 14 -22.79 -9.78 8.69
C SER A 14 -22.19 -8.52 8.07
N PRO A 15 -21.01 -8.04 8.52
CA PRO A 15 -20.31 -6.98 7.83
C PRO A 15 -19.98 -7.50 6.42
N ALA A 16 -20.55 -6.87 5.40
CA ALA A 16 -20.07 -7.09 4.05
C ALA A 16 -18.60 -6.61 4.04
N VAL A 17 -17.66 -7.54 3.90
CA VAL A 17 -16.29 -7.17 3.51
C VAL A 17 -16.47 -6.43 2.20
N ALA A 18 -16.23 -5.12 2.22
CA ALA A 18 -16.39 -4.30 1.04
C ALA A 18 -15.50 -4.89 -0.04
N ASP A 19 -16.08 -5.15 -1.21
CA ASP A 19 -15.41 -5.64 -2.42
C ASP A 19 -14.40 -4.58 -2.90
N ARG A 20 -13.30 -4.40 -2.18
CA ARG A 20 -12.25 -3.39 -2.40
C ARG A 20 -11.08 -4.05 -3.11
N ILE A 21 -10.37 -3.26 -3.91
CA ILE A 21 -9.06 -3.70 -4.40
C ILE A 21 -8.08 -3.58 -3.22
N ILE A 22 -7.35 -4.65 -2.97
CA ILE A 22 -6.24 -4.71 -2.02
C ILE A 22 -4.96 -4.67 -2.84
N ALA A 23 -3.99 -3.88 -2.41
CA ALA A 23 -2.67 -3.84 -3.02
C ALA A 23 -1.57 -4.05 -1.97
N ASP A 24 -0.51 -4.74 -2.37
CA ASP A 24 0.80 -4.69 -1.72
C ASP A 24 1.82 -4.05 -2.66
N ALA A 25 2.90 -3.52 -2.08
CA ALA A 25 4.03 -2.97 -2.80
C ALA A 25 5.32 -3.60 -2.28
N ASN A 26 6.19 -4.01 -3.19
CA ASN A 26 7.55 -4.45 -2.89
C ASN A 26 8.51 -3.60 -3.72
N CYS A 27 9.29 -2.77 -3.05
CA CYS A 27 10.22 -1.84 -3.69
C CYS A 27 11.66 -2.22 -3.36
N ALA A 28 12.49 -2.37 -4.40
CA ALA A 28 13.92 -2.63 -4.27
C ALA A 28 14.75 -1.44 -4.77
N PRO A 29 15.86 -1.08 -4.11
CA PRO A 29 16.76 -0.05 -4.59
C PRO A 29 17.35 -0.43 -5.94
N THR A 30 17.75 0.57 -6.71
CA THR A 30 18.52 0.40 -7.95
C THR A 30 19.94 0.94 -7.78
N GLU A 31 20.78 0.78 -8.80
CA GLU A 31 22.13 1.38 -8.85
C GLU A 31 22.11 2.92 -8.89
N ILE A 32 20.94 3.53 -9.05
CA ILE A 32 20.76 4.99 -9.06
C ILE A 32 20.22 5.40 -7.69
N ASP A 33 20.93 6.31 -7.03
CA ASP A 33 20.54 6.84 -5.72
C ASP A 33 19.09 7.32 -5.73
N LEU A 34 18.34 6.92 -4.69
CA LEU A 34 16.93 7.26 -4.47
C LEU A 34 15.96 6.78 -5.56
N ARG A 35 16.42 5.91 -6.47
CA ARG A 35 15.56 5.24 -7.45
C ARG A 35 15.26 3.82 -7.02
N PHE A 36 13.97 3.48 -7.04
CA PHE A 36 13.46 2.18 -6.63
C PHE A 36 12.62 1.53 -7.74
N ASN A 37 12.84 0.24 -7.96
CA ASN A 37 11.96 -0.60 -8.75
C ASN A 37 10.88 -1.17 -7.85
N CYS A 38 9.63 -0.78 -8.05
CA CYS A 38 8.49 -1.23 -7.26
C CYS A 38 7.62 -2.19 -8.07
N GLU A 39 7.28 -3.31 -7.45
CA GLU A 39 6.24 -4.25 -7.89
C GLU A 39 5.00 -4.07 -7.02
N PHE A 40 3.84 -4.03 -7.66
CA PHE A 40 2.55 -3.91 -7.01
C PHE A 40 1.69 -5.11 -7.37
N ASN A 41 1.16 -5.82 -6.38
CA ASN A 41 0.20 -6.89 -6.60
C ASN A 41 -1.20 -6.44 -6.18
N LEU A 42 -2.14 -6.44 -7.12
CA LEU A 42 -3.53 -6.05 -6.87
C LEU A 42 -4.41 -7.28 -6.84
N THR A 43 -5.22 -7.41 -5.80
CA THR A 43 -6.23 -8.48 -5.65
C THR A 43 -7.59 -7.91 -5.27
N GLN A 44 -8.66 -8.61 -5.67
CA GLN A 44 -10.03 -8.34 -5.25
C GLN A 44 -10.68 -9.67 -4.90
N ASN A 45 -11.13 -9.80 -3.65
CA ASN A 45 -11.66 -11.06 -3.10
C ASN A 45 -10.72 -12.27 -3.29
N GLY A 46 -9.40 -12.03 -3.21
CA GLY A 46 -8.38 -13.05 -3.41
C GLY A 46 -8.10 -13.41 -4.88
N VAL A 47 -8.75 -12.76 -5.84
CA VAL A 47 -8.49 -12.93 -7.28
C VAL A 47 -7.60 -11.80 -7.78
N PRO A 48 -6.55 -12.07 -8.59
CA PRO A 48 -5.73 -11.02 -9.19
C PRO A 48 -6.56 -10.04 -10.04
N VAL A 49 -6.31 -8.75 -9.88
CA VAL A 49 -6.96 -7.71 -10.71
C VAL A 49 -6.15 -7.52 -11.98
N GLU A 50 -6.64 -8.04 -13.09
CA GLU A 50 -6.02 -7.89 -14.41
C GLU A 50 -6.46 -6.61 -15.12
N GLY A 51 -5.60 -6.08 -15.99
CA GLY A 51 -5.90 -4.90 -16.82
C GLY A 51 -6.14 -3.62 -16.02
N ALA A 52 -5.64 -3.54 -14.80
CA ALA A 52 -5.73 -2.33 -14.00
C ALA A 52 -4.89 -1.22 -14.62
N SER A 53 -5.40 0.01 -14.56
CA SER A 53 -4.67 1.21 -14.95
C SER A 53 -4.70 2.17 -13.78
N PHE A 54 -3.52 2.54 -13.28
CA PHE A 54 -3.39 3.39 -12.11
C PHE A 54 -2.09 4.19 -12.13
N THR A 55 -2.07 5.26 -11.34
CA THR A 55 -0.87 6.05 -11.07
C THR A 55 -0.51 5.98 -9.59
N ILE A 56 0.77 6.04 -9.29
CA ILE A 56 1.34 6.08 -7.94
C ILE A 56 1.74 7.52 -7.63
N LYS A 57 1.20 8.07 -6.55
CA LYS A 57 1.60 9.35 -5.99
C LYS A 57 2.30 9.14 -4.64
N PRO A 58 3.64 9.24 -4.59
CA PRO A 58 4.39 9.25 -3.34
C PRO A 58 4.20 10.58 -2.61
N ASP A 59 4.06 10.54 -1.29
CA ASP A 59 4.06 11.70 -0.39
C ASP A 59 4.77 11.35 0.92
N MET A 60 5.60 12.25 1.45
CA MET A 60 6.30 12.05 2.72
C MET A 60 5.51 12.74 3.85
N PRO A 61 4.86 11.99 4.77
CA PRO A 61 3.93 12.58 5.74
C PRO A 61 4.59 13.54 6.74
N SER A 62 5.87 13.36 7.03
CA SER A 62 6.63 14.23 7.94
C SER A 62 6.87 15.64 7.36
N MET A 63 6.85 15.77 6.03
CA MET A 63 6.99 17.05 5.32
C MET A 63 5.96 17.16 4.19
N PRO A 64 4.67 17.35 4.53
CA PRO A 64 3.59 17.38 3.55
C PRO A 64 3.80 18.49 2.53
N MET A 65 3.53 18.19 1.25
CA MET A 65 3.63 19.12 0.12
C MET A 65 5.02 19.68 -0.21
N ALA A 66 6.07 19.36 0.57
CA ALA A 66 7.44 19.78 0.28
C ALA A 66 8.06 19.00 -0.89
N HIS A 67 7.62 17.74 -1.07
CA HIS A 67 8.10 16.82 -2.10
C HIS A 67 6.96 16.48 -3.08
N ASN A 68 6.67 17.39 -4.01
CA ASN A 68 5.67 17.13 -5.05
C ASN A 68 6.28 16.29 -6.18
N ILE A 69 6.28 14.97 -6.01
CA ILE A 69 6.66 14.03 -7.06
C ILE A 69 5.44 13.88 -8.01
N PRO A 70 5.60 14.06 -9.33
CA PRO A 70 4.53 13.80 -10.28
C PRO A 70 4.01 12.36 -10.17
N PRO A 71 2.70 12.11 -10.34
CA PRO A 71 2.17 10.75 -10.36
C PRO A 71 2.85 9.91 -11.43
N VAL A 72 3.32 8.72 -11.04
CA VAL A 72 4.02 7.77 -11.92
C VAL A 72 3.02 6.72 -12.40
N PRO A 73 2.86 6.47 -13.70
CA PRO A 73 2.01 5.37 -14.18
C PRO A 73 2.63 4.01 -13.85
N ALA A 74 1.78 3.02 -13.56
CA ALA A 74 2.20 1.63 -13.46
C ALA A 74 2.13 0.92 -14.81
N ASP A 75 3.13 0.09 -15.10
CA ASP A 75 3.19 -0.78 -16.27
C ASP A 75 2.72 -2.20 -15.94
N ILE A 76 2.06 -2.85 -16.89
CA ILE A 76 1.60 -4.24 -16.76
C ILE A 76 2.77 -5.22 -16.90
N THR A 77 2.71 -6.32 -16.16
CA THR A 77 3.64 -7.44 -16.33
C THR A 77 2.94 -8.67 -16.93
N GLU A 78 3.70 -9.73 -17.21
CA GLU A 78 3.12 -11.01 -17.65
C GLU A 78 2.45 -11.79 -16.50
N ARG A 79 2.68 -11.41 -15.24
CA ARG A 79 2.08 -12.07 -14.07
C ARG A 79 0.70 -11.46 -13.76
N PRO A 80 -0.36 -12.29 -13.64
CA PRO A 80 -1.70 -11.81 -13.29
C PRO A 80 -1.72 -10.96 -12.03
N GLY A 81 -2.29 -9.76 -12.12
CA GLY A 81 -2.39 -8.81 -11.01
C GLY A 81 -1.11 -8.10 -10.60
N ALA A 82 0.02 -8.37 -11.27
CA ALA A 82 1.31 -7.74 -10.97
C ALA A 82 1.62 -6.60 -11.95
N TYR A 83 2.06 -5.48 -11.38
CA TYR A 83 2.38 -4.24 -12.07
C TYR A 83 3.72 -3.71 -11.57
N VAL A 84 4.42 -2.94 -12.40
CA VAL A 84 5.71 -2.34 -12.02
C VAL A 84 5.72 -0.84 -12.24
N ALA A 85 6.47 -0.12 -11.42
CA ALA A 85 6.79 1.28 -11.64
C ALA A 85 8.19 1.59 -11.09
N VAL A 86 8.86 2.57 -11.69
CA VAL A 86 10.11 3.12 -11.17
C VAL A 86 9.79 4.39 -10.42
N LEU A 87 10.15 4.44 -9.13
CA LEU A 87 9.94 5.63 -8.31
C LEU A 87 11.28 6.35 -8.08
N ASP A 88 11.32 7.61 -8.47
CA ASP A 88 12.42 8.54 -8.17
C ASP A 88 12.04 9.38 -6.96
N LEU A 89 12.66 9.08 -5.82
CA LEU A 89 12.42 9.78 -4.57
C LEU A 89 13.43 10.90 -4.36
N GLN A 90 13.09 11.81 -3.45
CA GLN A 90 13.98 12.93 -3.09
C GLN A 90 14.76 12.65 -1.81
N MET A 91 14.30 11.73 -0.97
CA MET A 91 14.92 11.31 0.29
C MET A 91 14.44 9.91 0.69
N LEU A 92 15.25 9.25 1.52
CA LEU A 92 14.89 8.01 2.22
C LEU A 92 13.93 8.28 3.39
N GLY A 93 13.25 7.25 3.87
CA GLY A 93 12.39 7.30 5.05
C GLY A 93 10.98 6.76 4.81
N ASP A 94 10.04 7.22 5.64
CA ASP A 94 8.63 6.83 5.57
C ASP A 94 7.89 7.62 4.49
N TRP A 95 7.27 6.89 3.57
CA TRP A 95 6.46 7.44 2.49
C TRP A 95 5.07 6.81 2.48
N THR A 96 4.09 7.61 2.06
CA THR A 96 2.77 7.14 1.66
C THR A 96 2.73 7.00 0.13
N LEU A 97 2.34 5.83 -0.36
CA LEU A 97 2.07 5.60 -1.78
C LEU A 97 0.55 5.60 -1.99
N THR A 98 0.04 6.62 -2.66
CA THR A 98 -1.37 6.66 -3.07
C THR A 98 -1.50 6.12 -4.48
N LEU A 99 -2.19 4.98 -4.64
CA LEU A 99 -2.54 4.40 -5.92
C LEU A 99 -3.93 4.90 -6.32
N ASP A 100 -3.97 5.74 -7.35
CA ASP A 100 -5.22 6.21 -7.95
C ASP A 100 -5.59 5.28 -9.13
N VAL A 101 -6.47 4.32 -8.87
CA VAL A 101 -6.91 3.32 -9.84
C VAL A 101 -8.04 3.89 -10.70
N SER A 102 -7.90 3.80 -12.01
CA SER A 102 -8.86 4.32 -13.00
C SER A 102 -9.66 3.22 -13.72
N ALA A 103 -9.09 2.03 -13.84
CA ALA A 103 -9.68 0.83 -14.43
C ALA A 103 -9.21 -0.43 -13.67
N PRO A 104 -9.98 -1.54 -13.66
CA PRO A 104 -11.30 -1.72 -14.27
C PRO A 104 -12.43 -1.00 -13.52
N ARG A 105 -12.17 -0.60 -12.27
CA ARG A 105 -13.07 0.22 -11.46
C ARG A 105 -12.24 1.28 -10.77
N ARG A 106 -12.83 2.47 -10.59
CA ARG A 106 -12.18 3.53 -9.80
C ARG A 106 -12.03 3.09 -8.35
N ASP A 107 -10.82 3.22 -7.82
CA ASP A 107 -10.50 2.99 -6.43
C ASP A 107 -9.31 3.88 -6.03
N ARG A 108 -9.13 4.10 -4.73
CA ARG A 108 -7.96 4.78 -4.20
C ARG A 108 -7.40 3.99 -3.04
N ILE A 109 -6.18 3.50 -3.22
CA ILE A 109 -5.49 2.65 -2.25
C ILE A 109 -4.32 3.45 -1.67
N VAL A 110 -4.13 3.39 -0.36
CA VAL A 110 -3.08 4.12 0.34
C VAL A 110 -2.21 3.10 1.06
N LEU A 111 -0.92 3.06 0.70
CA LEU A 111 0.07 2.15 1.28
C LEU A 111 1.11 2.95 2.06
N SER A 112 1.60 2.38 3.16
CA SER A 112 2.79 2.89 3.86
C SER A 112 4.00 2.10 3.38
N GLN A 113 5.07 2.80 2.99
CA GLN A 113 6.30 2.19 2.49
C GLN A 113 7.50 2.89 3.11
N ILE A 114 8.42 2.11 3.66
CA ILE A 114 9.73 2.62 4.09
C ILE A 114 10.68 2.41 2.93
N PHE A 115 11.38 3.47 2.53
CA PHE A 115 12.45 3.41 1.54
C PHE A 115 13.77 3.65 2.27
N ASP A 116 14.57 2.61 2.37
CA ASP A 116 15.91 2.64 2.94
C ASP A 116 16.96 2.35 1.85
N ASP A 117 18.23 2.52 2.21
CA ASP A 117 19.36 2.36 1.30
C ASP A 117 19.85 0.92 1.22
N ALA A 118 19.02 -0.08 1.55
CA ALA A 118 19.45 -1.44 1.91
C ALA A 118 20.34 -2.16 0.87
N ALA A 119 21.62 -1.80 0.92
CA ALA A 119 22.79 -2.65 0.87
C ALA A 119 23.26 -3.04 2.29
N SER A 120 22.48 -2.73 3.34
CA SER A 120 22.77 -3.16 4.71
C SER A 120 21.75 -4.19 5.17
N ASP A 121 22.23 -5.42 5.32
CA ASP A 121 21.65 -6.42 6.21
C ASP A 121 21.23 -5.76 7.54
N HIS A 122 20.01 -6.08 7.94
CA HIS A 122 19.42 -5.73 9.22
C HIS A 122 20.20 -6.44 10.35
N LEU A 123 21.21 -5.79 10.93
CA LEU A 123 21.72 -6.22 12.24
C LEU A 123 20.80 -5.64 13.33
N PRO A 124 20.24 -6.47 14.23
CA PRO A 124 19.46 -5.97 15.36
C PRO A 124 20.38 -5.14 16.25
N THR A 125 20.06 -3.85 16.42
CA THR A 125 20.75 -3.01 17.39
C THR A 125 20.29 -3.42 18.80
N GLU A 126 21.16 -4.09 19.56
CA GLU A 126 20.96 -4.28 21.00
C GLU A 126 21.03 -2.90 21.68
N HIS A 127 19.89 -2.41 22.17
CA HIS A 127 19.88 -1.28 23.10
C HIS A 127 20.42 -1.72 24.46
N SER A 128 21.73 -1.55 24.67
CA SER A 128 22.32 -1.60 26.01
C SER A 128 21.98 -0.29 26.73
N GLY A 129 21.03 -0.35 27.67
CA GLY A 129 20.78 0.74 28.61
C GLY A 129 22.01 0.99 29.48
N HIS A 130 22.54 2.22 29.45
CA HIS A 130 23.46 2.69 30.48
C HIS A 130 22.63 3.26 31.64
N SER A 131 22.54 2.48 32.71
CA SER A 131 22.20 2.98 34.04
C SER A 131 23.41 3.74 34.58
N SER A 132 23.19 4.99 34.99
CA SER A 132 24.16 5.78 35.74
C SER A 132 24.25 5.26 37.18
N ASP A 133 25.48 5.17 37.69
CA ASP A 133 25.83 5.26 39.11
C ASP A 133 26.93 6.32 39.25
#